data_AF-A0A365XZM0-F1
#
_entry.id   AF-A0A365XZM0-F1
#
_cell.length_a   1.000
_cell.length_b   1.000
_cell.length_c   1.000
_cell.angle_alpha   90.00
_cell.angle_beta   90.00
_cell.angle_gamma   90.00
#
_symmetry.space_group_name_H-M   'P 1'
#
loop_
_entity.id
_entity.type
_entity.pdbx_description
1 polymer ?
#
loop_
_entity_poly.entity_id
_entity_poly.type
_entity_poly.pdbx_seq_one_letter_code
_entity_poly.pdbx_strand_id
1 'polypeptide(L)'
;MIISWFQGKLTTREMIANTAGILQLEPHEPGFSDPVALFETALEDYHPDYFFEWLDYKQYARDTAPVVAGLTHQLTTLLAGEQSQHEFMEWATWHNMDGGETTAGVFENRNIEYFCLIFLPLHYQQLDTTFYRKAIDIIARSPDTSYGAFVIALHLLLEKEYKSLYYFLTAYIEGHKTDAELNQYLEKKFSHKLPEFRYDIRTFPYLDALHTARETKSSTSAFMQLMIV
;
A
#
# COMPACT_ATOMS: atom_id res chain seq x y z
N MET A 1 0.84 6.75 21.72
CA MET A 1 -0.17 5.74 21.39
C MET A 1 -0.78 5.99 20.01
N ILE A 2 -1.31 7.20 19.77
CA ILE A 2 -1.83 7.59 18.44
C ILE A 2 -0.77 7.46 17.32
N ILE A 3 0.49 7.83 17.58
CA ILE A 3 1.62 7.59 16.66
C ILE A 3 1.81 6.10 16.34
N SER A 4 1.66 5.21 17.34
CA SER A 4 1.78 3.77 17.11
C SER A 4 0.64 3.23 16.25
N TRP A 5 -0.55 3.79 16.37
CA TRP A 5 -1.67 3.47 15.49
C TRP A 5 -1.46 3.98 14.07
N PHE A 6 -1.03 5.23 13.91
CA PHE A 6 -0.65 5.79 12.62
C PHE A 6 0.38 4.93 11.88
N GLN A 7 1.41 4.47 12.60
CA GLN A 7 2.42 3.55 12.07
C GLN A 7 1.88 2.15 11.75
N GLY A 8 0.67 1.82 12.18
CA GLY A 8 0.03 0.51 12.02
C GLY A 8 0.40 -0.50 13.08
N LYS A 9 1.18 -0.13 14.11
CA LYS A 9 1.60 -1.01 15.21
C LYS A 9 0.47 -1.34 16.19
N LEU A 10 -0.65 -0.64 16.10
CA LEU A 10 -1.88 -0.91 16.83
C LEU A 10 -3.05 -0.81 15.85
N THR A 11 -3.98 -1.75 15.90
CA THR A 11 -5.33 -1.59 15.34
C THR A 11 -6.12 -0.57 16.14
N THR A 12 -7.24 -0.10 15.59
CA THR A 12 -8.14 0.80 16.32
C THR A 12 -8.65 0.14 17.59
N ARG A 13 -9.06 -1.13 17.51
CA ARG A 13 -9.48 -1.88 18.70
C ARG A 13 -8.39 -1.96 19.77
N GLU A 14 -7.14 -2.27 19.40
CA GLU A 14 -6.02 -2.33 20.35
C GLU A 14 -5.74 -0.97 20.98
N MET A 15 -5.82 0.12 20.20
CA MET A 15 -5.67 1.46 20.73
C MET A 15 -6.75 1.79 21.75
N ILE A 16 -8.02 1.56 21.41
CA ILE A 16 -9.18 1.82 22.29
C ILE A 16 -9.03 1.03 23.60
N ALA A 17 -8.66 -0.24 23.51
CA ALA A 17 -8.42 -1.07 24.69
C ALA A 17 -7.31 -0.51 25.59
N ASN A 18 -6.23 0.01 24.98
CA ASN A 18 -5.13 0.63 25.71
C ASN A 18 -5.48 2.01 26.29
N THR A 19 -6.46 2.73 25.71
CA THR A 19 -6.92 4.04 26.19
C THR A 19 -8.12 4.00 27.13
N ALA A 20 -8.79 2.86 27.29
CA ALA A 20 -10.05 2.75 28.03
C ALA A 20 -10.00 3.22 29.49
N GLY A 21 -8.81 3.27 30.10
CA GLY A 21 -8.60 3.81 31.45
C GLY A 21 -8.25 5.30 31.52
N ILE A 22 -8.00 5.95 30.38
CA ILE A 22 -7.53 7.34 30.27
C ILE A 22 -8.62 8.21 29.62
N LEU A 23 -9.20 7.71 28.54
CA LEU A 23 -10.31 8.34 27.85
C LEU A 23 -11.59 7.79 28.47
N GLN A 24 -12.36 8.64 29.15
CA GLN A 24 -13.74 8.32 29.51
C GLN A 24 -14.56 8.32 28.21
N LEU A 25 -14.39 7.28 27.40
CA LEU A 25 -15.22 7.06 26.24
C LEU A 25 -16.62 6.82 26.80
N GLU A 26 -17.54 7.77 26.59
CA GLU A 26 -18.97 7.47 26.75
C GLU A 26 -19.27 6.17 25.99
N PRO A 27 -20.22 5.33 26.42
CA PRO A 27 -20.54 4.10 25.71
C PRO A 27 -21.03 4.45 24.29
N HIS A 28 -20.10 4.50 23.34
CA HIS A 28 -20.39 4.84 21.95
C HIS A 28 -21.16 3.70 21.33
N GLU A 29 -22.10 4.06 20.46
CA GLU A 29 -22.89 3.12 19.67
C GLU A 29 -21.99 2.05 19.03
N PRO A 30 -22.49 0.81 18.84
CA PRO A 30 -21.75 -0.24 18.15
C PRO A 30 -21.47 0.20 16.71
N GLY A 31 -20.27 0.75 16.50
CA GLY A 31 -19.80 1.37 15.27
C GLY A 31 -18.43 1.97 15.54
N PHE A 32 -17.51 1.78 14.59
CA PHE A 32 -16.13 2.25 14.67
C PHE A 32 -16.06 3.73 15.09
N SER A 33 -15.29 4.02 16.14
CA SER A 33 -14.97 5.40 16.53
C SER A 33 -13.64 5.77 15.90
N ASP A 34 -13.62 6.86 15.11
CA ASP A 34 -12.39 7.40 14.53
C ASP A 34 -11.40 7.74 15.66
N PRO A 35 -10.28 7.00 15.78
CA PRO A 35 -9.37 7.22 16.88
C PRO A 35 -8.63 8.55 16.84
N VAL A 36 -8.50 9.14 15.65
CA VAL A 36 -7.90 10.46 15.48
C VAL A 36 -8.83 11.50 16.09
N ALA A 37 -10.12 11.44 15.74
CA ALA A 37 -11.14 12.33 16.33
C ALA A 37 -11.21 12.17 17.85
N LEU A 38 -11.21 10.94 18.37
CA LEU A 38 -11.20 10.69 19.82
C LEU A 38 -9.97 11.28 20.51
N PHE A 39 -8.79 11.13 19.91
CA PHE A 39 -7.57 11.72 20.42
C PHE A 39 -7.62 13.25 20.40
N GLU A 40 -8.15 13.82 19.32
CA GLU A 40 -8.25 15.27 19.11
C GLU A 40 -9.23 15.92 20.08
N THR A 41 -10.41 15.32 20.29
CA THR A 41 -11.36 15.79 21.32
C THR A 41 -10.73 15.76 22.71
N ALA A 42 -10.04 14.67 23.06
CA ALA A 42 -9.37 14.59 24.35
C ALA A 42 -8.22 15.60 24.48
N LEU A 43 -7.47 15.84 23.40
CA LEU A 43 -6.38 16.81 23.40
C LEU A 43 -6.92 18.23 23.57
N GLU A 44 -8.02 18.56 22.90
CA GLU A 44 -8.71 19.86 23.03
C GLU A 44 -9.23 20.08 24.47
N ASP A 45 -9.85 19.06 25.07
CA ASP A 45 -10.45 19.16 26.40
C ASP A 45 -9.41 19.29 27.54
N TYR A 46 -8.33 18.51 27.49
CA TYR A 46 -7.37 18.41 28.59
C TYR A 46 -6.08 19.22 28.36
N HIS A 47 -5.74 19.52 27.11
CA HIS A 47 -4.45 20.09 26.70
C HIS A 47 -4.59 21.05 25.48
N PRO A 48 -5.46 22.07 25.54
CA PRO A 48 -5.81 22.92 24.39
C PRO A 48 -4.61 23.65 23.77
N ASP A 49 -3.59 23.97 24.57
CA ASP A 49 -2.36 24.63 24.10
C ASP A 49 -1.58 23.76 23.09
N TYR A 50 -1.73 22.43 23.16
CA TYR A 50 -1.06 21.48 22.27
C TYR A 50 -1.93 21.06 21.07
N PHE A 51 -3.21 21.45 21.04
CA PHE A 51 -4.15 21.01 20.01
C PHE A 51 -3.74 21.52 18.62
N PHE A 52 -3.43 22.81 18.49
CA PHE A 52 -3.00 23.37 17.20
C PHE A 52 -1.62 22.85 16.78
N GLU A 53 -0.69 22.67 17.72
CA GLU A 53 0.60 22.04 17.44
C GLU A 53 0.43 20.61 16.91
N TRP A 54 -0.52 19.85 17.45
CA TRP A 54 -0.87 18.52 16.98
C TRP A 54 -1.45 18.52 15.56
N LEU A 55 -2.36 19.46 15.26
CA LEU A 55 -2.96 19.58 13.93
C LEU A 55 -1.90 19.85 12.86
N ASP A 56 -0.90 20.70 13.16
CA ASP A 56 0.23 20.93 12.28
C ASP A 56 1.16 19.71 12.22
N TYR A 57 1.43 19.08 13.36
CA TYR A 57 2.29 17.90 13.45
C TYR A 57 1.77 16.73 12.61
N LYS A 58 0.49 16.39 12.74
CA LYS A 58 -0.09 15.19 12.10
C LYS A 58 0.02 15.21 10.57
N GLN A 59 0.03 16.39 9.96
CA GLN A 59 0.08 16.58 8.51
C GLN A 59 1.47 16.31 7.93
N TYR A 60 2.54 16.61 8.67
CA TYR A 60 3.90 16.66 8.12
C TYR A 60 4.89 15.72 8.80
N ALA A 61 4.53 15.12 9.94
CA ALA A 61 5.43 14.28 10.70
C ALA A 61 5.60 12.89 10.06
N ARG A 62 6.84 12.52 9.77
CA ARG A 62 7.17 11.22 9.16
C ARG A 62 6.75 10.03 10.01
N ASP A 63 6.75 10.19 11.33
CA ASP A 63 6.40 9.12 12.25
C ASP A 63 4.88 8.87 12.31
N THR A 64 4.07 9.65 11.59
CA THR A 64 2.65 9.36 11.40
C THR A 64 2.40 8.47 10.17
N ALA A 65 3.41 8.11 9.37
CA ALA A 65 3.25 7.20 8.24
C ALA A 65 3.21 5.72 8.63
N PRO A 66 2.42 4.86 7.95
CA PRO A 66 2.52 3.42 8.01
C PRO A 66 3.95 2.94 7.77
N VAL A 67 4.38 2.00 8.60
CA VAL A 67 5.67 1.32 8.43
C VAL A 67 5.46 -0.14 8.01
N VAL A 68 6.47 -0.77 7.44
CA VAL A 68 6.41 -2.17 6.97
C VAL A 68 5.88 -3.12 8.06
N ALA A 69 6.42 -3.03 9.27
CA ALA A 69 6.01 -3.84 10.40
C ALA A 69 4.55 -3.59 10.81
N GLY A 70 4.10 -2.33 10.76
CA GLY A 70 2.73 -1.98 11.10
C GLY A 70 1.73 -2.41 10.05
N LEU A 71 2.02 -2.21 8.75
CA LEU A 71 1.18 -2.74 7.69
C LEU A 71 1.07 -4.28 7.76
N THR A 72 2.17 -4.96 8.08
CA THR A 72 2.19 -6.41 8.31
C THR A 72 1.30 -6.81 9.48
N HIS A 73 1.37 -6.06 10.60
CA HIS A 73 0.50 -6.26 11.76
C HIS A 73 -0.98 -6.14 11.37
N GLN A 74 -1.38 -5.04 10.75
CA GLN A 74 -2.77 -4.79 10.33
C GLN A 74 -3.30 -5.89 9.40
N LEU A 75 -2.51 -6.32 8.40
CA LEU A 75 -2.91 -7.40 7.51
C LEU A 75 -3.02 -8.74 8.24
N THR A 76 -2.15 -9.01 9.21
CA THR A 76 -2.19 -10.23 10.02
C THR A 76 -3.45 -10.25 10.89
N THR A 77 -3.79 -9.13 11.51
CA THR A 77 -4.99 -8.96 12.35
C THR A 77 -6.28 -9.05 11.52
N LEU A 78 -6.28 -8.48 10.31
CA LEU A 78 -7.36 -8.65 9.33
C LEU A 78 -7.55 -10.13 8.96
N LEU A 79 -6.46 -10.85 8.68
CA LEU A 79 -6.50 -12.29 8.34
C LEU A 79 -6.94 -13.17 9.52
N ALA A 80 -6.68 -12.75 10.75
CA ALA A 80 -7.16 -13.39 11.97
C ALA A 80 -8.65 -13.14 12.23
N GLY A 81 -9.29 -12.21 11.51
CA GLY A 81 -10.67 -11.79 11.74
C GLY A 81 -10.84 -10.92 12.98
N GLU A 82 -9.75 -10.42 13.54
CA GLU A 82 -9.73 -9.54 14.71
C GLU A 82 -9.96 -8.07 14.35
N GLN A 83 -9.85 -7.74 13.06
CA GLN A 83 -10.13 -6.44 12.45
C GLN A 83 -11.02 -6.62 11.22
N SER A 84 -11.95 -5.70 10.98
CA SER A 84 -12.78 -5.73 9.78
C SER A 84 -12.05 -5.14 8.56
N GLN A 85 -12.44 -5.52 7.34
CA GLN A 85 -11.87 -4.90 6.13
C GLN A 85 -12.14 -3.39 6.08
N HIS A 86 -13.28 -2.93 6.59
CA HIS A 86 -13.60 -1.50 6.68
C HIS A 86 -12.60 -0.77 7.58
N GLU A 87 -12.40 -1.27 8.80
CA GLU A 87 -11.45 -0.73 9.77
C GLU A 87 -10.01 -0.71 9.22
N PHE A 88 -9.63 -1.76 8.49
CA PHE A 88 -8.32 -1.81 7.82
C PHE A 88 -8.20 -0.74 6.72
N MET A 89 -9.22 -0.59 5.88
CA MET A 89 -9.20 0.37 4.78
C MET A 89 -9.19 1.81 5.29
N GLU A 90 -9.97 2.13 6.32
CA GLU A 90 -9.97 3.45 6.95
C GLU A 90 -8.58 3.79 7.50
N TRP A 91 -7.96 2.88 8.25
CA TRP A 91 -6.59 3.07 8.71
C TRP A 91 -5.60 3.22 7.55
N ALA A 92 -5.63 2.31 6.56
CA ALA A 92 -4.64 2.32 5.48
C ALA A 92 -4.73 3.57 4.61
N THR A 93 -5.91 4.20 4.56
CA THR A 93 -6.19 5.37 3.72
C THR A 93 -6.35 6.66 4.52
N TRP A 94 -6.08 6.67 5.83
CA TRP A 94 -6.28 7.86 6.66
C TRP A 94 -5.47 9.07 6.17
N HIS A 95 -4.30 8.81 5.56
CA HIS A 95 -3.42 9.79 4.94
C HIS A 95 -3.89 10.32 3.58
N ASN A 96 -4.97 9.78 2.99
CA ASN A 96 -5.46 10.28 1.72
C ASN A 96 -5.98 11.71 1.92
N MET A 97 -5.09 12.68 1.70
CA MET A 97 -5.45 14.09 1.65
C MET A 97 -6.21 14.34 0.35
N ASP A 98 -7.24 15.19 0.41
CA ASP A 98 -8.06 15.53 -0.75
C ASP A 98 -7.18 16.05 -1.90
N GLY A 99 -7.55 15.62 -3.12
CA GLY A 99 -6.72 15.66 -4.33
C GLY A 99 -6.06 17.01 -4.63
N GLY A 100 -4.80 17.13 -4.20
CA GLY A 100 -3.95 18.29 -4.50
C GLY A 100 -2.70 18.39 -3.63
N GLU A 101 -2.73 17.80 -2.44
CA GLU A 101 -1.60 17.84 -1.51
C GLU A 101 -0.68 16.63 -1.69
N THR A 102 0.61 16.90 -1.87
CA THR A 102 1.61 15.85 -2.07
C THR A 102 1.98 15.24 -0.72
N THR A 103 1.83 13.92 -0.58
CA THR A 103 2.40 13.13 0.54
C THR A 103 3.92 13.02 0.47
N ALA A 104 4.55 13.73 -0.48
CA ALA A 104 5.95 13.64 -0.82
C ALA A 104 6.85 13.74 0.43
N GLY A 105 7.38 12.60 0.84
CA GLY A 105 8.35 12.49 1.93
C GLY A 105 7.76 12.21 3.33
N VAL A 106 6.46 11.93 3.45
CA VAL A 106 5.83 11.48 4.70
C VAL A 106 6.12 10.00 4.95
N PHE A 107 6.01 9.15 3.93
CA PHE A 107 6.35 7.73 4.02
C PHE A 107 7.87 7.50 3.90
N GLU A 108 8.43 6.70 4.79
CA GLU A 108 9.82 6.27 4.71
C GLU A 108 10.05 5.25 3.58
N ASN A 109 9.00 4.50 3.21
CA ASN A 109 9.07 3.45 2.21
C ASN A 109 8.02 3.68 1.11
N ARG A 110 8.48 4.00 -0.09
CA ARG A 110 7.65 4.28 -1.28
C ARG A 110 6.79 3.09 -1.72
N ASN A 111 7.18 1.87 -1.39
CA ASN A 111 6.36 0.68 -1.65
C ASN A 111 5.12 0.66 -0.74
N ILE A 112 5.29 1.03 0.52
CA ILE A 112 4.18 1.13 1.48
C ILE A 112 3.27 2.30 1.13
N GLU A 113 3.85 3.44 0.75
CA GLU A 113 3.10 4.59 0.24
C GLU A 113 2.21 4.20 -0.95
N TYR A 114 2.80 3.51 -1.93
CA TYR A 114 2.06 3.01 -3.08
C TYR A 114 0.93 2.05 -2.69
N PHE A 115 1.22 1.09 -1.81
CA PHE A 115 0.22 0.10 -1.38
C PHE A 115 -0.99 0.78 -0.72
N CYS A 116 -0.73 1.67 0.22
CA CYS A 116 -1.75 2.36 1.01
C CYS A 116 -2.54 3.40 0.20
N LEU A 117 -1.84 4.27 -0.53
CA LEU A 117 -2.47 5.44 -1.17
C LEU A 117 -3.00 5.15 -2.58
N ILE A 118 -2.42 4.18 -3.28
CA ILE A 118 -2.76 3.90 -4.69
C ILE A 118 -3.43 2.54 -4.83
N PHE A 119 -2.75 1.47 -4.44
CA PHE A 119 -3.17 0.11 -4.76
C PHE A 119 -4.47 -0.26 -4.02
N LEU A 120 -4.51 -0.08 -2.70
CA LEU A 120 -5.67 -0.43 -1.89
C LEU A 120 -6.93 0.32 -2.34
N PRO A 121 -6.96 1.67 -2.46
CA PRO A 121 -8.15 2.40 -2.91
C PRO A 121 -8.69 1.95 -4.27
N LEU A 122 -7.79 1.59 -5.21
CA LEU A 122 -8.18 1.15 -6.55
C LEU A 122 -8.71 -0.29 -6.60
N HIS A 123 -8.28 -1.14 -5.67
CA HIS A 123 -8.47 -2.59 -5.79
C HIS A 123 -9.17 -3.25 -4.60
N TYR A 124 -9.46 -2.56 -3.50
CA TYR A 124 -9.93 -3.21 -2.27
C TYR A 124 -11.15 -4.13 -2.44
N GLN A 125 -12.07 -3.81 -3.36
CA GLN A 125 -13.28 -4.59 -3.62
C GLN A 125 -13.03 -5.99 -4.20
N GLN A 126 -11.86 -6.20 -4.82
CA GLN A 126 -11.47 -7.47 -5.44
C GLN A 126 -10.41 -8.23 -4.62
N LEU A 127 -10.01 -7.71 -3.45
CA LEU A 127 -9.00 -8.34 -2.61
C LEU A 127 -9.64 -9.35 -1.67
N ASP A 128 -9.02 -10.52 -1.56
CA ASP A 128 -9.46 -11.60 -0.70
C ASP A 128 -8.35 -12.05 0.26
N THR A 129 -8.67 -13.01 1.13
CA THR A 129 -7.73 -13.63 2.06
C THR A 129 -6.47 -14.17 1.37
N THR A 130 -6.60 -14.68 0.15
CA THR A 130 -5.47 -15.23 -0.62
C THR A 130 -4.52 -14.12 -1.05
N PHE A 131 -5.07 -13.00 -1.52
CA PHE A 131 -4.30 -11.81 -1.85
C PHE A 131 -3.55 -11.29 -0.62
N TYR A 132 -4.23 -11.05 0.50
CA TYR A 132 -3.60 -10.47 1.69
C TYR A 132 -2.45 -11.31 2.23
N ARG A 133 -2.61 -12.65 2.21
CA ARG A 133 -1.53 -13.56 2.64
C ARG A 133 -0.27 -13.40 1.79
N LYS A 134 -0.42 -13.33 0.46
CA LYS A 134 0.72 -13.15 -0.45
C LYS A 134 1.27 -11.72 -0.41
N ALA A 135 0.41 -10.74 -0.19
CA ALA A 135 0.81 -9.35 -0.06
C ALA A 135 1.74 -9.16 1.16
N ILE A 136 1.49 -9.84 2.27
CA ILE A 136 2.39 -9.83 3.45
C ILE A 136 3.81 -10.24 3.06
N ASP A 137 3.97 -11.31 2.29
CA ASP A 137 5.30 -11.79 1.86
C ASP A 137 6.02 -10.74 0.99
N ILE A 138 5.30 -10.06 0.09
CA ILE A 138 5.83 -8.99 -0.75
C ILE A 138 6.20 -7.75 0.09
N ILE A 139 5.34 -7.38 1.04
CA ILE A 139 5.54 -6.24 1.96
C ILE A 139 6.75 -6.47 2.85
N ALA A 140 6.94 -7.67 3.38
CA ALA A 140 8.09 -8.01 4.22
C ALA A 140 9.43 -7.79 3.49
N ARG A 141 9.46 -8.02 2.16
CA ARG A 141 10.64 -7.80 1.30
C ARG A 141 10.75 -6.37 0.77
N SER A 142 9.78 -5.51 1.04
CA SER A 142 9.72 -4.15 0.50
C SER A 142 10.94 -3.28 0.82
N PRO A 143 11.68 -3.42 1.95
CA PRO A 143 12.91 -2.66 2.17
C PRO A 143 14.02 -2.99 1.17
N ASP A 144 14.05 -4.22 0.67
CA ASP A 144 15.08 -4.74 -0.23
C ASP A 144 14.63 -4.76 -1.70
N THR A 145 13.36 -4.42 -1.96
CA THR A 145 12.73 -4.52 -3.29
C THR A 145 12.58 -3.14 -3.91
N SER A 146 13.01 -2.99 -5.17
CA SER A 146 12.79 -1.75 -5.92
C SER A 146 11.29 -1.48 -6.10
N TYR A 147 10.93 -0.19 -6.22
CA TYR A 147 9.54 0.22 -6.47
C TYR A 147 8.88 -0.53 -7.62
N GLY A 148 9.58 -0.65 -8.76
CA GLY A 148 9.06 -1.34 -9.93
C GLY A 148 8.75 -2.82 -9.70
N ALA A 149 9.65 -3.51 -8.99
CA ALA A 149 9.50 -4.93 -8.72
C ALA A 149 8.33 -5.17 -7.77
N PHE A 150 8.20 -4.32 -6.74
CA PHE A 150 7.10 -4.36 -5.79
C PHE A 150 5.73 -4.15 -6.46
N VAL A 151 5.59 -3.11 -7.30
CA VAL A 151 4.34 -2.80 -8.00
C VAL A 151 3.90 -3.96 -8.90
N ILE A 152 4.83 -4.53 -9.68
CA ILE A 152 4.53 -5.67 -10.54
C ILE A 152 4.09 -6.86 -9.70
N ALA A 153 4.85 -7.22 -8.67
CA ALA A 153 4.56 -8.39 -7.84
C ALA A 153 3.14 -8.31 -7.24
N LEU A 154 2.74 -7.14 -6.75
CA LEU A 154 1.38 -6.91 -6.24
C LEU A 154 0.30 -7.08 -7.31
N HIS A 155 0.48 -6.49 -8.49
CA HIS A 155 -0.50 -6.61 -9.58
C HIS A 155 -0.63 -8.05 -10.06
N LEU A 156 0.47 -8.81 -10.06
CA LEU A 156 0.44 -10.21 -10.46
C LEU A 156 -0.33 -11.11 -9.49
N LEU A 157 -0.66 -10.65 -8.28
CA LEU A 157 -1.60 -11.34 -7.41
C LEU A 157 -3.04 -11.26 -7.94
N LEU A 158 -3.36 -10.26 -8.75
CA LEU A 158 -4.68 -10.10 -9.37
C LEU A 158 -4.73 -10.93 -10.66
N GLU A 159 -5.64 -11.91 -10.71
CA GLU A 159 -5.71 -12.87 -11.83
C GLU A 159 -5.86 -12.19 -13.21
N LYS A 160 -6.67 -11.12 -13.27
CA LYS A 160 -6.89 -10.34 -14.49
C LYS A 160 -5.61 -9.68 -14.98
N GLU A 161 -4.81 -9.12 -14.08
CA GLU A 161 -3.57 -8.44 -14.42
C GLU A 161 -2.47 -9.45 -14.75
N TYR A 162 -2.39 -10.57 -14.03
CA TYR A 162 -1.51 -11.70 -14.39
C TYR A 162 -1.76 -12.17 -15.82
N LYS A 163 -3.02 -12.48 -16.17
CA LYS A 163 -3.39 -12.92 -17.52
C LYS A 163 -3.05 -11.84 -18.56
N SER A 164 -3.38 -10.58 -18.27
CA SER A 164 -3.10 -9.47 -19.18
C SER A 164 -1.61 -9.32 -19.48
N LEU A 165 -0.75 -9.38 -18.46
CA LEU A 165 0.69 -9.27 -18.64
C LEU A 165 1.25 -10.48 -19.37
N TYR A 166 0.82 -11.70 -19.00
CA TYR A 166 1.24 -12.94 -19.64
C TYR A 166 1.04 -12.90 -21.17
N TYR A 167 -0.15 -12.50 -21.63
CA TYR A 167 -0.45 -12.42 -23.06
C TYR A 167 0.40 -11.34 -23.75
N PHE A 168 0.55 -10.18 -23.11
CA PHE A 168 1.37 -9.11 -23.67
C PHE A 168 2.84 -9.54 -23.82
N LEU A 169 3.42 -10.12 -22.77
CA LEU A 169 4.81 -10.55 -22.78
C LEU A 169 5.06 -11.72 -23.73
N THR A 170 4.09 -12.61 -23.93
CA THR A 170 4.19 -13.66 -24.96
C THR A 170 4.34 -13.04 -26.35
N ALA A 171 3.45 -12.11 -26.72
CA ALA A 171 3.54 -11.41 -28.00
C ALA A 171 4.85 -10.60 -28.14
N TYR A 172 5.36 -10.03 -27.04
CA TYR A 172 6.63 -9.32 -27.04
C TYR A 172 7.84 -10.25 -27.24
N ILE A 173 7.91 -11.36 -26.51
CA ILE A 173 8.97 -12.37 -26.62
C ILE A 173 8.98 -13.01 -28.02
N GLU A 174 7.82 -13.23 -28.62
CA GLU A 174 7.68 -13.75 -29.99
C GLU A 174 8.05 -12.72 -31.08
N GLY A 175 8.27 -11.47 -30.69
CA GLY A 175 8.67 -10.39 -31.60
C GLY A 175 7.50 -9.69 -32.30
N HIS A 176 6.25 -9.95 -31.88
CA HIS A 176 5.05 -9.27 -32.38
C HIS A 176 4.82 -7.90 -31.74
N LYS A 177 5.57 -7.55 -30.69
CA LYS A 177 5.55 -6.24 -30.03
C LYS A 177 6.93 -5.58 -29.99
N THR A 178 6.92 -4.26 -29.99
CA THR A 178 8.10 -3.40 -29.91
C THR A 178 8.35 -2.89 -28.49
N ASP A 179 9.53 -2.34 -28.23
CA ASP A 179 9.88 -1.74 -26.94
C ASP A 179 9.04 -0.48 -26.65
N ALA A 180 8.66 0.25 -27.70
CA ALA A 180 7.74 1.37 -27.58
C ALA A 180 6.36 0.92 -27.09
N GLU A 181 5.85 -0.20 -27.62
CA GLU A 181 4.58 -0.78 -27.15
C GLU A 181 4.71 -1.34 -25.73
N LEU A 182 5.87 -1.93 -25.37
CA LEU A 182 6.14 -2.35 -23.99
C LEU A 182 6.11 -1.15 -23.04
N ASN A 183 6.80 -0.05 -23.38
CA ASN A 183 6.80 1.15 -22.57
C ASN A 183 5.37 1.68 -22.34
N GLN A 184 4.58 1.80 -23.42
CA GLN A 184 3.18 2.23 -23.32
C GLN A 184 2.33 1.29 -22.46
N TYR A 185 2.56 -0.03 -22.57
CA TYR A 185 1.84 -1.00 -21.76
C TYR A 185 2.17 -0.82 -20.27
N LEU A 186 3.47 -0.75 -19.92
CA LEU A 186 3.93 -0.58 -18.54
C LEU A 186 3.43 0.73 -17.93
N GLU A 187 3.52 1.84 -18.69
CA GLU A 187 3.00 3.14 -18.27
C GLU A 187 1.50 3.07 -18.00
N LYS A 188 0.73 2.52 -18.93
CA LYS A 188 -0.73 2.41 -18.79
C LYS A 188 -1.16 1.55 -17.61
N LYS A 189 -0.39 0.50 -17.31
CA LYS A 189 -0.77 -0.52 -16.32
C LYS A 189 -0.32 -0.21 -14.91
N PHE A 190 0.88 0.34 -14.76
CA PHE A 190 1.54 0.45 -13.46
C PHE A 190 1.82 1.89 -13.04
N SER A 191 1.68 2.88 -13.93
CA SER A 191 1.81 4.28 -13.53
C SER A 191 0.55 4.79 -12.84
N HIS A 192 0.76 5.66 -11.87
CA HIS A 192 -0.29 6.53 -11.35
C HIS A 192 -0.15 7.96 -11.93
N LYS A 193 -1.19 8.79 -11.75
CA LYS A 193 -1.20 10.19 -12.23
C LYS A 193 -0.15 11.05 -11.55
N LEU A 194 0.17 10.73 -10.29
CA LEU A 194 1.19 11.40 -9.50
C LEU A 194 2.59 11.13 -10.09
N PRO A 195 3.40 12.17 -10.38
CA PRO A 195 4.72 12.04 -11.02
C PRO A 195 5.66 11.05 -10.31
N GLU A 196 5.66 11.06 -8.98
CA GLU A 196 6.41 10.20 -8.09
C GLU A 196 5.93 8.75 -8.08
N PHE A 197 4.89 8.39 -8.82
CA PHE A 197 4.43 7.02 -9.02
C PHE A 197 4.33 6.66 -10.51
N ARG A 198 5.04 7.40 -11.36
CA ARG A 198 5.22 7.04 -12.76
C ARG A 198 6.12 5.81 -12.89
N TYR A 199 5.77 4.98 -13.85
CA TYR A 199 6.41 3.74 -14.16
C TYR A 199 6.60 3.61 -15.67
N ASP A 200 7.84 3.49 -16.11
CA ASP A 200 8.20 3.35 -17.52
C ASP A 200 9.23 2.23 -17.71
N ILE A 201 9.58 1.95 -18.97
CA ILE A 201 10.52 0.89 -19.34
C ILE A 201 11.90 1.05 -18.69
N ARG A 202 12.34 2.28 -18.38
CA ARG A 202 13.64 2.55 -17.72
C ARG A 202 13.60 2.19 -16.25
N THR A 203 12.40 2.17 -15.65
CA THR A 203 12.18 1.73 -14.28
C THR A 203 11.75 0.26 -14.19
N PHE A 204 11.66 -0.44 -15.32
CA PHE A 204 11.30 -1.86 -15.38
C PHE A 204 12.49 -2.73 -14.91
N PRO A 205 12.43 -3.35 -13.72
CA PRO A 205 13.59 -4.01 -13.12
C PRO A 205 13.97 -5.31 -13.81
N TYR A 206 13.10 -5.84 -14.67
CA TYR A 206 13.29 -7.11 -15.37
C TYR A 206 13.60 -6.92 -16.86
N LEU A 207 14.00 -5.72 -17.30
CA LEU A 207 14.19 -5.40 -18.72
C LEU A 207 15.25 -6.27 -19.39
N ASP A 208 16.43 -6.39 -18.78
CA ASP A 208 17.53 -7.20 -19.31
C ASP A 208 17.16 -8.69 -19.42
N ALA A 209 16.47 -9.20 -18.39
CA ALA A 209 15.97 -10.56 -18.38
C ALA A 209 14.89 -10.78 -19.46
N LEU A 210 14.04 -9.77 -19.71
CA LEU A 210 13.02 -9.82 -20.76
C LEU A 210 13.62 -9.79 -22.15
N HIS A 211 14.63 -8.96 -22.39
CA HIS A 211 15.38 -8.94 -23.65
C HIS A 211 16.07 -10.28 -23.89
N THR A 212 16.72 -10.84 -22.87
CA THR A 212 17.33 -12.17 -22.93
C THR A 212 16.28 -13.24 -23.27
N ALA A 213 15.10 -13.18 -22.64
CA ALA A 213 14.01 -14.10 -22.92
C ALA A 213 13.50 -13.99 -24.36
N ARG A 214 13.43 -12.77 -24.90
CA ARG A 214 13.06 -12.50 -26.29
C ARG A 214 14.08 -13.07 -27.29
N GLU A 215 15.38 -12.81 -27.08
CA GLU A 215 16.45 -13.29 -27.96
C GLU A 215 16.50 -14.83 -28.01
N THR A 216 16.30 -15.46 -26.86
CA THR A 216 16.35 -16.93 -26.71
C THR A 216 15.00 -17.61 -26.98
N LYS A 217 13.93 -16.84 -27.22
CA LYS A 217 12.55 -17.33 -27.32
C LYS A 217 12.15 -18.22 -26.15
N SER A 218 12.51 -17.78 -24.95
CA SER A 218 12.25 -18.48 -23.69
C SER A 218 10.76 -18.53 -23.34
N SER A 219 10.39 -19.44 -22.43
CA SER A 219 9.02 -19.57 -21.94
C SER A 219 8.57 -18.33 -21.17
N THR A 220 7.48 -17.68 -21.63
CA THR A 220 6.83 -16.57 -20.90
C THR A 220 6.48 -16.96 -19.47
N SER A 221 6.02 -18.21 -19.25
CA SER A 221 5.65 -18.66 -17.92
C SER A 221 6.83 -18.70 -16.96
N ALA A 222 8.04 -19.04 -17.43
CA ALA A 222 9.24 -19.01 -16.61
C ALA A 222 9.63 -17.57 -16.28
N PHE A 223 9.53 -16.66 -17.25
CA PHE A 223 9.78 -15.24 -17.01
C PHE A 223 8.81 -14.63 -16.00
N MET A 224 7.52 -14.98 -16.07
CA MET A 224 6.51 -14.50 -15.11
C MET A 224 6.80 -14.92 -13.67
N GLN A 225 7.38 -16.10 -13.44
CA GLN A 225 7.73 -16.57 -12.10
C GLN A 225 8.80 -15.70 -11.45
N LEU A 226 9.75 -15.15 -12.23
CA LEU A 226 10.79 -14.25 -11.72
C LEU A 226 10.21 -12.95 -11.12
N MET A 227 9.01 -12.55 -11.53
CA MET A 227 8.40 -11.27 -11.12
C MET A 227 7.49 -11.39 -9.88
N ILE A 228 7.24 -12.61 -9.41
CA ILE A 228 6.36 -12.89 -8.27
C ILE A 228 7.18 -13.29 -7.02
N VAL A 229 8.36 -13.88 -7.24
CA VAL A 229 9.32 -14.30 -6.20
C VAL A 229 10.05 -13.10 -5.64
#